data_AF-A0A7J2XY27-F1
#
_entry.id   AF-A0A7J2XY27-F1
#
_cell.length_a   1.000
_cell.length_b   1.000
_cell.length_c   1.000
_cell.angle_alpha   90.00
_cell.angle_beta   90.00
_cell.angle_gamma   90.00
#
_symmetry.space_group_name_H-M   'P 1'
#
loop_
_entity.id
_entity.type
_entity.pdbx_description
1 polymer ?
#
loop_
_entity_poly.entity_id
_entity_poly.type
_entity_poly.pdbx_seq_one_letter_code
_entity_poly.pdbx_strand_id
1 'polypeptide(L)'
;RGLRAAAESVLEAVESWEEGKFVAAIAFGGPHINDHFTRVELSTKFAIGHAVRKLDAEWVDEEMVKQAISRNGEPTKVAIVDNKGLRGEDRERIEGALRGLGLEVIRVRKVLRDELGEEEGEEI
;
A
#
# COMPACT_ATOMS: atom_id res chain seq x y z
N ARG A 1 -15.24 -25.00 -5.02
CA ARG A 1 -14.86 -24.29 -3.77
C ARG A 1 -14.36 -22.87 -4.09
N GLY A 2 -13.35 -22.70 -4.95
CA GLY A 2 -12.83 -21.36 -5.32
C GLY A 2 -13.89 -20.37 -5.85
N LEU A 3 -14.72 -20.78 -6.83
CA LEU A 3 -15.80 -19.92 -7.36
C LEU A 3 -16.74 -19.43 -6.26
N ARG A 4 -17.13 -20.34 -5.37
CA ARG A 4 -18.04 -20.03 -4.27
C ARG A 4 -17.40 -19.03 -3.30
N ALA A 5 -16.16 -19.26 -2.91
CA ALA A 5 -15.43 -18.34 -2.02
C ALA A 5 -15.31 -16.95 -2.64
N ALA A 6 -14.96 -16.84 -3.93
CA ALA A 6 -14.89 -15.56 -4.62
C ALA A 6 -16.25 -14.85 -4.67
N ALA A 7 -17.33 -15.58 -4.96
CA ALA A 7 -18.68 -15.02 -4.98
C ALA A 7 -19.14 -14.53 -3.59
N GLU A 8 -18.91 -15.33 -2.55
CA GLU A 8 -19.22 -14.96 -1.16
C GLU A 8 -18.40 -13.74 -0.72
N SER A 9 -17.11 -13.66 -1.05
CA SER A 9 -16.27 -12.50 -0.73
C SER A 9 -16.72 -11.22 -1.43
N VAL A 10 -17.19 -11.29 -2.68
CA VAL A 10 -17.71 -10.12 -3.40
C VAL A 10 -19.01 -9.62 -2.76
N LEU A 11 -19.93 -10.53 -2.42
CA LEU A 11 -21.18 -10.15 -1.75
C LEU A 11 -20.90 -9.49 -0.41
N GLU A 12 -20.07 -10.10 0.43
CA GLU A 12 -19.66 -9.55 1.72
C GLU A 12 -18.97 -8.19 1.57
N ALA A 13 -18.11 -8.02 0.57
CA ALA A 13 -17.42 -6.75 0.32
C ALA A 13 -18.40 -5.62 -0.04
N VAL A 14 -19.44 -5.92 -0.82
CA VAL A 14 -20.47 -4.93 -1.18
C VAL A 14 -21.40 -4.63 0.00
N GLU A 15 -21.83 -5.66 0.73
CA GLU A 15 -22.79 -5.51 1.84
C GLU A 15 -22.16 -4.84 3.07
N SER A 16 -20.87 -5.10 3.33
CA SER A 16 -20.15 -4.54 4.48
C SER A 16 -19.40 -3.25 4.17
N TRP A 17 -19.54 -2.70 2.95
CA TRP A 17 -18.87 -1.46 2.56
C TRP A 17 -19.46 -0.26 3.29
N GLU A 18 -18.58 0.55 3.87
CA GLU A 18 -18.93 1.79 4.56
C GLU A 18 -17.85 2.84 4.29
N GLU A 19 -18.26 4.09 4.04
CA GLU A 19 -17.33 5.20 3.83
C GLU A 19 -16.46 5.40 5.09
N GLY A 20 -15.14 5.50 4.89
CA GLY A 20 -14.20 5.71 5.98
C GLY A 20 -13.94 4.48 6.86
N LYS A 21 -14.45 3.30 6.49
CA LYS A 21 -14.12 2.02 7.15
C LYS A 21 -12.62 1.71 7.14
N PHE A 22 -11.95 2.12 6.06
CA PHE A 22 -10.51 1.91 5.87
C PHE A 22 -9.79 3.24 5.60
N VAL A 23 -8.48 3.23 5.85
CA VAL A 23 -7.59 4.33 5.49
C VAL A 23 -7.02 4.05 4.10
N ALA A 24 -7.48 4.81 3.10
CA ALA A 24 -6.99 4.70 1.74
C ALA A 24 -5.49 5.03 1.65
N ALA A 25 -4.74 4.13 1.05
CA ALA A 25 -3.29 4.22 0.86
C ALA A 25 -2.87 3.88 -0.58
N ILE A 26 -1.68 4.35 -0.95
CA ILE A 26 -0.94 3.88 -2.12
C ILE A 26 0.38 3.23 -1.67
N ALA A 27 0.92 2.32 -2.46
CA ALA A 27 2.06 1.51 -2.04
C ALA A 27 3.21 1.53 -3.06
N PHE A 28 4.45 1.49 -2.55
CA PHE A 28 5.65 1.49 -3.39
C PHE A 28 6.70 0.50 -2.88
N GLY A 29 7.21 -0.33 -3.78
CA GLY A 29 8.31 -1.24 -3.56
C GLY A 29 7.93 -2.70 -3.43
N GLY A 30 8.96 -3.52 -3.33
CA GLY A 30 8.86 -4.96 -3.16
C GLY A 30 8.63 -5.73 -4.48
N PRO A 31 8.47 -7.06 -4.39
CA PRO A 31 8.23 -7.93 -5.54
C PRO A 31 6.83 -7.75 -6.14
N HIS A 32 6.53 -8.47 -7.24
CA HIS A 32 5.23 -8.38 -7.90
C HIS A 32 4.05 -8.80 -7.01
N ILE A 33 4.26 -9.83 -6.20
CA ILE A 33 3.35 -10.26 -5.14
C ILE A 33 4.08 -9.93 -3.84
N ASN A 34 3.72 -8.79 -3.22
CA ASN A 34 4.37 -8.31 -2.01
C ASN A 34 3.60 -8.80 -0.79
N ASP A 35 4.13 -9.83 -0.11
CA ASP A 35 3.51 -10.41 1.07
C ASP A 35 3.30 -9.40 2.20
N HIS A 36 4.16 -8.38 2.33
CA HIS A 36 3.93 -7.33 3.31
C HIS A 36 2.69 -6.49 2.98
N PHE A 37 2.44 -6.18 1.70
CA PHE A 37 1.25 -5.44 1.30
C PHE A 37 -0.01 -6.27 1.49
N THR A 38 0.03 -7.56 1.13
CA THR A 38 -1.07 -8.50 1.41
C THR A 38 -1.38 -8.54 2.91
N ARG A 39 -0.35 -8.62 3.76
CA ARG A 39 -0.53 -8.61 5.23
C ARG A 39 -1.08 -7.28 5.75
N VAL A 40 -0.69 -6.15 5.15
CA VAL A 40 -1.28 -4.85 5.46
C VAL A 40 -2.78 -4.87 5.15
N GLU A 41 -3.20 -5.31 3.97
CA GLU A 41 -4.61 -5.31 3.57
C GLU A 41 -5.47 -6.31 4.37
N LEU A 42 -4.89 -7.44 4.78
CA LEU A 42 -5.61 -8.47 5.54
C LEU A 42 -5.74 -8.15 7.03
N SER A 43 -4.76 -7.46 7.60
CA SER A 43 -4.59 -7.41 9.06
C SER A 43 -4.59 -5.99 9.64
N THR A 44 -4.72 -4.95 8.82
CA THR A 44 -4.68 -3.56 9.29
C THR A 44 -5.86 -2.76 8.73
N LYS A 45 -5.99 -1.51 9.20
CA LYS A 45 -7.00 -0.57 8.69
C LYS A 45 -6.69 0.02 7.32
N PHE A 46 -5.52 -0.24 6.73
CA PHE A 46 -5.11 0.37 5.48
C PHE A 46 -5.62 -0.43 4.27
N ALA A 47 -6.21 0.26 3.29
CA ALA A 47 -6.64 -0.32 2.02
C ALA A 47 -5.79 0.26 0.89
N ILE A 48 -5.12 -0.59 0.10
CA ILE A 48 -4.17 -0.15 -0.91
C ILE A 48 -4.87 -0.06 -2.28
N GLY A 49 -4.92 1.14 -2.85
CA GLY A 49 -5.51 1.35 -4.18
C GLY A 49 -4.53 1.08 -5.31
N HIS A 50 -3.49 1.93 -5.42
CA HIS A 50 -2.41 1.77 -6.39
C HIS A 50 -1.15 1.24 -5.72
N ALA A 51 -0.48 0.28 -6.34
CA ALA A 51 0.80 -0.27 -5.88
C ALA A 51 1.83 -0.30 -7.01
N VAL A 52 3.04 0.19 -6.74
CA VAL A 52 4.19 0.16 -7.67
C VAL A 52 5.23 -0.84 -7.18
N ARG A 53 5.74 -1.67 -8.08
CA ARG A 53 6.76 -2.69 -7.78
C ARG A 53 8.16 -2.09 -7.82
N LYS A 54 9.13 -2.77 -7.19
CA LYS A 54 10.56 -2.42 -7.26
C LYS A 54 11.05 -2.17 -8.69
N LEU A 55 10.67 -3.04 -9.62
CA LEU A 55 11.17 -3.02 -10.99
C LEU A 55 10.57 -1.89 -11.82
N ASP A 56 9.42 -1.34 -11.41
CA ASP A 56 8.77 -0.24 -12.12
C ASP A 56 9.09 1.12 -11.47
N ALA A 57 9.72 1.11 -10.29
CA ALA A 57 9.97 2.30 -9.49
C ALA A 57 10.83 3.34 -10.23
N GLU A 58 11.76 2.90 -11.08
CA GLU A 58 12.62 3.78 -11.87
C GLU A 58 11.84 4.68 -12.84
N TRP A 59 10.66 4.25 -13.27
CA TRP A 59 9.81 4.97 -14.23
C TRP A 59 8.78 5.88 -13.58
N VAL A 60 8.57 5.77 -12.27
CA VAL A 60 7.62 6.63 -11.55
C VAL A 60 8.12 8.06 -11.62
N ASP A 61 7.27 9.03 -11.92
CA ASP A 61 7.56 10.44 -11.71
C ASP A 61 6.51 11.08 -10.77
N GLU A 62 6.68 12.36 -10.45
CA GLU A 62 5.73 13.08 -9.57
C GLU A 62 4.31 13.10 -10.16
N GLU A 63 4.17 13.14 -11.49
CA GLU A 63 2.87 13.16 -12.16
C GLU A 63 2.17 11.81 -12.03
N MET A 64 2.90 10.70 -12.14
CA MET A 64 2.37 9.37 -11.87
C MET A 64 1.94 9.23 -10.41
N VAL A 65 2.66 9.83 -9.46
CA VAL A 65 2.24 9.86 -8.05
C VAL A 65 0.95 10.67 -7.89
N LYS A 66 0.83 11.85 -8.52
CA LYS A 66 -0.43 12.63 -8.53
C LYS A 66 -1.60 11.84 -9.11
N GLN A 67 -1.37 11.07 -10.18
CA GLN A 67 -2.39 10.21 -10.77
C GLN A 67 -2.80 9.08 -9.81
N ALA A 68 -1.83 8.43 -9.14
CA ALA A 68 -2.13 7.38 -8.16
C ALA A 68 -3.00 7.89 -6.99
N ILE A 69 -2.79 9.13 -6.56
CA ILE A 69 -3.59 9.80 -5.52
C ILE A 69 -4.99 10.16 -6.04
N SER A 70 -5.06 10.87 -7.15
CA SER A 70 -6.31 11.43 -7.70
C SER A 70 -7.26 10.38 -8.26
N ARG A 71 -6.73 9.24 -8.71
CA ARG A 71 -7.52 8.13 -9.26
C ARG A 71 -7.84 7.05 -8.23
N ASN A 72 -7.53 7.26 -6.96
CA ASN A 72 -8.01 6.36 -5.92
C ASN A 72 -9.49 6.63 -5.63
N GLY A 73 -10.25 5.58 -5.28
CA GLY A 73 -11.69 5.69 -5.02
C GLY A 73 -12.04 6.55 -3.79
N GLU A 74 -11.08 6.72 -2.89
CA GLU A 74 -11.22 7.51 -1.67
C GLU A 74 -10.04 8.49 -1.47
N PRO A 75 -10.24 9.59 -0.71
CA PRO A 75 -9.20 10.56 -0.42
C PRO A 75 -7.94 9.90 0.18
N THR A 76 -6.86 9.90 -0.58
CA THR A 76 -5.61 9.23 -0.19
C THR A 76 -4.65 10.21 0.45
N LYS A 77 -4.27 9.93 1.70
CA LYS A 77 -3.30 10.74 2.46
C LYS A 77 -2.08 9.95 2.93
N VAL A 78 -2.07 8.64 2.70
CA VAL A 78 -1.03 7.74 3.21
C VAL A 78 -0.34 7.03 2.06
N ALA A 79 0.98 6.90 2.15
CA ALA A 79 1.77 6.04 1.30
C ALA A 79 2.54 5.01 2.12
N ILE A 80 2.40 3.74 1.76
CA ILE A 80 3.09 2.62 2.41
C ILE A 80 4.28 2.21 1.55
N VAL A 81 5.48 2.31 2.11
CA VAL A 81 6.73 2.09 1.37
C VAL A 81 7.46 0.87 1.93
N ASP A 82 7.82 -0.05 1.03
CA ASP A 82 8.76 -1.13 1.32
C ASP A 82 10.19 -0.66 1.11
N ASN A 83 10.85 -0.26 2.20
CA ASN A 83 12.18 0.35 2.18
C ASN A 83 13.28 -0.57 1.66
N LYS A 84 13.17 -1.87 1.94
CA LYS A 84 14.11 -2.89 1.46
C LYS A 84 13.74 -3.31 0.04
N GLY A 85 12.48 -3.09 -0.34
CA GLY A 85 11.93 -3.33 -1.66
C GLY A 85 12.20 -2.25 -2.71
N LEU A 86 12.95 -1.17 -2.43
CA LEU A 86 13.30 -0.13 -3.42
C LEU A 86 14.81 0.10 -3.52
N ARG A 87 15.28 0.58 -4.68
CA ARG A 87 16.64 1.13 -4.80
C ARG A 87 16.71 2.47 -4.05
N GLY A 88 17.89 2.83 -3.55
CA GLY A 88 18.07 4.04 -2.74
C GLY A 88 17.62 5.32 -3.46
N GLU A 89 18.04 5.47 -4.73
CA GLU A 89 17.68 6.60 -5.59
C GLU A 89 16.18 6.70 -5.86
N ASP A 90 15.55 5.58 -6.22
CA ASP A 90 14.11 5.53 -6.48
C ASP A 90 13.31 5.84 -5.23
N ARG A 91 13.74 5.30 -4.09
CA ARG A 91 13.11 5.54 -2.80
C ARG A 91 13.16 7.03 -2.43
N GLU A 92 14.33 7.67 -2.54
CA GLU A 92 14.49 9.08 -2.22
C GLU A 92 13.61 9.97 -3.12
N ARG A 93 13.63 9.69 -4.44
CA ARG A 93 12.83 10.41 -5.42
C ARG A 93 11.32 10.25 -5.18
N ILE A 94 10.85 9.02 -4.98
CA ILE A 94 9.44 8.72 -4.72
C ILE A 94 8.98 9.33 -3.39
N GLU A 95 9.75 9.16 -2.30
CA GLU A 95 9.40 9.76 -1.01
C GLU A 95 9.39 11.29 -1.05
N GLY A 96 10.33 11.89 -1.80
CA GLY A 96 10.35 13.33 -2.03
C GLY A 96 9.07 13.80 -2.70
N ALA A 97 8.64 13.14 -3.78
CA ALA A 97 7.38 13.43 -4.46
C ALA A 97 6.17 13.25 -3.53
N LEU A 98 6.10 12.15 -2.80
CA LEU A 98 5.00 11.86 -1.86
C LEU A 98 4.88 12.94 -0.78
N ARG A 99 5.99 13.34 -0.16
CA ARG A 99 6.01 14.40 0.85
C ARG A 99 5.66 15.76 0.26
N GLY A 100 6.16 16.07 -0.94
CA GLY A 100 5.85 17.30 -1.67
C GLY A 100 4.35 17.42 -1.98
N LEU A 101 3.67 16.29 -2.16
CA LEU A 101 2.22 16.19 -2.38
C LEU A 101 1.41 16.07 -1.09
N GLY A 102 2.06 16.14 0.08
CA GLY A 102 1.40 16.15 1.38
C GLY A 102 0.98 14.77 1.91
N LEU A 103 1.53 13.68 1.38
CA LEU A 103 1.24 12.33 1.89
C LEU A 103 2.11 12.00 3.11
N GLU A 104 1.51 11.31 4.07
CA GLU A 104 2.23 10.65 5.14
C GLU A 104 2.89 9.37 4.62
N VAL A 105 4.23 9.33 4.66
CA VAL A 105 5.01 8.16 4.24
C VAL A 105 5.26 7.25 5.44
N ILE A 106 4.67 6.05 5.42
CA ILE A 106 4.82 5.03 6.46
C ILE A 106 5.61 3.85 5.89
N ARG A 107 6.57 3.32 6.68
CA ARG A 107 7.31 2.12 6.28
C ARG A 107 6.47 0.89 6.50
N VAL A 108 6.47 -0.07 5.57
CA VAL A 108 5.61 -1.26 5.66
C VAL A 108 5.84 -2.07 6.94
N ARG A 109 7.11 -2.25 7.35
CA ARG A 109 7.43 -2.93 8.62
C ARG A 109 6.94 -2.18 9.85
N LYS A 110 6.91 -0.84 9.79
CA LYS A 110 6.36 -0.02 10.89
C LYS A 110 4.84 -0.22 10.99
N VAL A 111 4.12 -0.23 9.86
CA VAL A 111 2.67 -0.51 9.84
C VAL A 111 2.38 -1.86 10.50
N LEU A 112 3.08 -2.91 10.07
CA LEU A 112 2.88 -4.26 10.60
C LEU A 112 3.25 -4.36 12.09
N ARG A 113 4.34 -3.72 12.53
CA ARG A 113 4.69 -3.67 13.96
C ARG A 113 3.64 -2.94 14.79
N ASP A 114 3.22 -1.76 14.34
CA ASP A 114 2.38 -0.87 15.15
C ASP A 114 0.94 -1.44 15.29
N GLU A 115 0.43 -2.15 14.27
CA GLU A 115 -0.93 -2.72 14.28
C GLU A 115 -0.95 -4.20 14.73
N LEU A 116 0.15 -4.96 14.60
CA LEU A 116 0.19 -6.42 14.89
C LEU A 116 1.16 -6.82 16.01
N GLY A 117 1.98 -5.89 16.52
CA GLY A 117 2.95 -6.17 17.59
C GLY A 117 4.19 -6.96 17.15
N GLU A 118 4.51 -6.99 15.86
CA GLU A 118 5.66 -7.75 15.34
C GLU A 118 7.00 -7.02 15.57
N GLU A 119 7.94 -7.69 16.24
CA GLU A 119 9.32 -7.19 16.39
C GLU A 119 10.09 -7.24 15.05
N GLU A 120 11.06 -6.34 14.87
CA GLU A 120 11.98 -6.34 13.73
C GLU A 120 12.87 -7.60 13.78
N GLY A 121 12.38 -8.75 13.29
CA GLY A 121 13.16 -9.99 13.38
C GLY A 121 12.69 -11.19 12.57
N GLU A 122 11.42 -11.30 12.17
CA GLU A 122 10.98 -12.48 11.40
C GLU A 122 11.10 -12.23 9.89
N GLU A 123 12.32 -12.41 9.39
CA GLU A 123 12.60 -12.72 7.98
C GLU A 123 12.39 -14.23 7.76
N ILE A 124 11.53 -14.57 6.79
CA ILE A 124 11.64 -15.83 6.04
C ILE A 124 12.06 -15.45 4.62
#